data_AF-A0A8J3QA22-F1
#
_entry.id   AF-A0A8J3QA22-F1
#
_cell.length_a   1.000
_cell.length_b   1.000
_cell.length_c   1.000
_cell.angle_alpha   90.00
_cell.angle_beta   90.00
_cell.angle_gamma   90.00
#
_symmetry.space_group_name_H-M   'P 1'
#
loop_
_entity.id
_entity.type
_entity.pdbx_description
1 polymer ?
#
loop_
_entity_poly.entity_id
_entity_poly.type
_entity_poly.pdbx_seq_one_letter_code
_entity_poly.pdbx_strand_id
1 'polypeptide(L)'
;MLKAAWQAARRGWGWTGFLAGVAAGTALTVLAIQIVVPQLAGTGWEPGELVILSGKDESTGGQRDQLIGRWNAMGGGRPRARLEIVDGDTNRQRAEMVKRAQGDGVRVDIYNLDVILMEEFRRFKYIRRLDDHLVTDRGSFLRNPLRTCEDSSGKLWALPFNTDAGLLYYRDDLTGPAATLNSLPALGAAIGKVLDSGASLSAGYAGQLKEYEGLTVNALEAIWAAGGQVVDGNGNVVIDSPQARDGLKWLAAGLRLGKPQIILPESRGFDERNTAEAFAAGQIAFMRNWPVWHNWLKERVTFSFSVAPSRGRVS
;
A
#
# COMPACT_ATOMS: atom_id res chain seq x y z
N MET A 1 -6.83 -59.87 -58.17
CA MET A 1 -6.53 -60.04 -56.73
C MET A 1 -6.84 -58.81 -55.87
N LEU A 2 -6.68 -57.56 -56.34
CA LEU A 2 -7.05 -56.37 -55.55
C LEU A 2 -8.56 -56.11 -55.35
N LYS A 3 -9.44 -56.56 -56.27
CA LYS A 3 -10.91 -56.41 -56.10
C LYS A 3 -11.50 -57.32 -55.02
N ALA A 4 -10.85 -58.46 -54.74
CA ALA A 4 -11.31 -59.40 -53.71
C ALA A 4 -10.98 -58.91 -52.28
N ALA A 5 -9.83 -58.28 -52.10
CA ALA A 5 -9.44 -57.67 -50.82
C ALA A 5 -10.35 -56.50 -50.41
N TRP A 6 -10.82 -55.72 -51.40
CA TRP A 6 -11.70 -54.57 -51.14
C TRP A 6 -13.16 -54.99 -50.82
N GLN A 7 -13.64 -56.09 -51.39
CA GLN A 7 -14.95 -56.65 -51.03
C GLN A 7 -14.95 -57.40 -49.69
N ALA A 8 -13.83 -57.97 -49.27
CA ALA A 8 -13.67 -58.57 -47.94
C ALA A 8 -13.67 -57.51 -46.83
N ALA A 9 -13.02 -56.36 -47.05
CA ALA A 9 -12.99 -55.24 -46.09
C ALA A 9 -14.39 -54.64 -45.83
N ARG A 10 -15.31 -54.74 -46.80
CA ARG A 10 -16.68 -54.22 -46.69
C ARG A 10 -17.66 -55.15 -45.95
N ARG A 11 -17.31 -56.43 -45.76
CA ARG A 11 -18.17 -57.43 -45.08
C ARG A 11 -17.86 -57.65 -43.61
N GLY A 12 -16.78 -57.08 -43.09
CA GLY A 12 -16.38 -57.23 -41.68
C GLY A 12 -16.43 -55.94 -40.85
N TRP A 13 -16.63 -54.78 -41.48
CA TRP A 13 -16.59 -53.50 -40.76
C TRP A 13 -17.98 -53.12 -40.23
N GLY A 14 -18.45 -53.93 -39.28
CA GLY A 14 -19.63 -53.62 -38.49
C GLY A 14 -19.37 -52.45 -37.52
N TRP A 15 -20.43 -52.04 -36.83
CA TRP A 15 -20.43 -51.01 -35.78
C TRP A 15 -19.25 -51.12 -34.81
N THR A 16 -18.75 -52.32 -34.54
CA THR A 16 -17.59 -52.60 -33.69
C THR A 16 -16.30 -51.94 -34.18
N GLY A 17 -16.02 -51.92 -35.48
CA GLY A 17 -14.81 -51.29 -35.99
C GLY A 17 -14.91 -49.79 -36.19
N PHE A 18 -16.12 -49.25 -36.36
CA PHE A 18 -16.38 -47.80 -36.26
C PHE A 18 -16.19 -47.32 -34.82
N LEU A 19 -16.77 -48.03 -33.84
CA LEU A 19 -16.60 -47.74 -32.41
C LEU A 19 -15.15 -47.88 -31.95
N ALA A 20 -14.41 -48.87 -32.44
CA ALA A 20 -12.98 -49.01 -32.15
C ALA A 20 -12.15 -47.85 -32.73
N GLY A 21 -12.49 -47.37 -33.94
CA GLY A 21 -11.87 -46.20 -34.55
C GLY A 21 -12.16 -44.90 -33.80
N VAL A 22 -13.41 -44.71 -33.36
CA VAL A 22 -13.79 -43.57 -32.51
C VAL A 22 -13.08 -43.63 -31.17
N ALA A 23 -13.03 -44.80 -30.51
CA ALA A 23 -12.35 -44.99 -29.24
C ALA A 23 -10.84 -44.67 -29.34
N ALA A 24 -10.17 -45.15 -30.40
CA ALA A 24 -8.76 -44.86 -30.66
C ALA A 24 -8.51 -43.36 -30.94
N GLY A 25 -9.38 -42.72 -31.72
CA GLY A 25 -9.33 -41.28 -32.00
C GLY A 25 -9.55 -40.42 -30.75
N THR A 26 -10.51 -40.77 -29.90
CA THR A 26 -10.73 -40.10 -28.61
C THR A 26 -9.56 -40.32 -27.65
N ALA A 27 -8.99 -41.52 -27.60
CA ALA A 27 -7.83 -41.81 -26.75
C ALA A 27 -6.60 -40.99 -27.18
N LEU A 28 -6.34 -40.86 -28.49
CA LEU A 28 -5.25 -40.04 -29.01
C LEU A 28 -5.48 -38.54 -28.77
N THR A 29 -6.72 -38.07 -28.86
CA THR A 29 -7.06 -36.66 -28.60
C THR A 29 -6.96 -36.33 -27.12
N VAL A 30 -7.43 -37.23 -26.24
CA VAL A 30 -7.27 -37.10 -24.78
C VAL A 30 -5.80 -37.16 -24.39
N LEU A 31 -5.01 -38.05 -25.00
CA LEU A 31 -3.57 -38.13 -24.76
C LEU A 31 -2.84 -36.86 -25.25
N ALA A 32 -3.21 -36.34 -26.42
CA ALA A 32 -2.65 -35.07 -26.93
C ALA A 32 -3.03 -33.88 -26.03
N ILE A 33 -4.28 -33.82 -25.54
CA ILE A 33 -4.72 -32.81 -24.57
C ILE A 33 -3.95 -32.97 -23.24
N GLN A 34 -3.77 -34.20 -22.75
CA GLN A 34 -3.03 -34.46 -21.50
C GLN A 34 -1.52 -34.24 -21.62
N ILE A 35 -0.94 -34.26 -22.82
CA ILE A 35 0.48 -33.94 -23.02
C ILE A 35 0.68 -32.44 -23.27
N VAL A 36 -0.21 -31.81 -24.04
CA VAL A 36 -0.07 -30.40 -24.48
C VAL A 36 -0.59 -29.41 -23.43
N VAL A 37 -1.67 -29.72 -22.72
CA VAL A 37 -2.25 -28.79 -21.73
C VAL A 37 -1.33 -28.57 -20.50
N PRO A 38 -0.66 -29.59 -19.93
CA PRO A 38 0.29 -29.35 -18.85
C PRO A 38 1.55 -28.60 -19.30
N GLN A 39 1.90 -28.65 -20.59
CA GLN A 39 3.02 -27.87 -21.14
C GLN A 39 2.67 -26.39 -21.34
N LEU A 40 1.37 -26.06 -21.48
CA LEU A 40 0.89 -24.66 -21.56
C LEU A 40 0.62 -24.05 -20.16
N ALA A 41 0.47 -24.89 -19.14
CA ALA A 41 0.40 -24.49 -17.74
C ALA A 41 1.78 -24.58 -17.08
N GLY A 42 2.73 -23.75 -17.53
CA GLY A 42 4.05 -23.67 -16.92
C GLY A 42 3.96 -23.25 -15.45
N THR A 43 4.06 -24.20 -14.52
CA THR A 43 4.20 -23.95 -13.08
C THR A 43 5.67 -23.74 -12.65
N GLY A 44 6.57 -23.61 -13.62
CA GLY A 44 8.00 -23.39 -13.42
C GLY A 44 8.36 -21.92 -13.50
N TRP A 45 9.49 -21.55 -12.88
CA TRP A 45 10.02 -20.19 -12.96
C TRP A 45 10.50 -19.85 -14.37
N GLU A 46 10.20 -18.64 -14.83
CA GLU A 46 10.82 -18.10 -16.04
C GLU A 46 12.34 -17.94 -15.82
N PRO A 47 13.17 -18.29 -16.83
CA PRO A 47 14.61 -18.10 -16.73
C PRO A 47 14.96 -16.60 -16.74
N GLY A 48 15.87 -16.19 -15.87
CA GLY A 48 16.35 -14.81 -15.80
C GLY A 48 16.46 -14.31 -14.36
N GLU A 49 16.83 -13.04 -14.23
CA GLU A 49 16.74 -12.29 -12.98
C GLU A 49 15.39 -11.58 -12.92
N LEU A 50 14.74 -11.60 -11.77
CA LEU A 50 13.54 -10.85 -11.47
C LEU A 50 13.92 -9.42 -11.07
N VAL A 51 13.57 -8.43 -11.89
CA VAL A 51 13.89 -7.03 -11.63
C VAL A 51 12.70 -6.34 -10.97
N ILE A 52 12.90 -5.85 -9.75
CA ILE A 52 11.90 -5.12 -8.97
C ILE A 52 12.29 -3.64 -8.93
N LEU A 53 11.46 -2.76 -9.47
CA LEU A 53 11.69 -1.32 -9.45
C LEU A 53 10.92 -0.68 -8.29
N SER A 54 11.61 0.10 -7.46
CA SER A 54 11.02 0.75 -6.29
C SER A 54 11.56 2.17 -6.10
N GLY A 55 10.78 3.03 -5.47
CA GLY A 55 11.32 4.23 -4.84
C GLY A 55 12.26 3.87 -3.68
N LYS A 56 12.93 4.89 -3.12
CA LYS A 56 13.84 4.73 -1.98
C LYS A 56 13.12 4.09 -0.78
N ASP A 57 13.81 3.20 -0.08
CA ASP A 57 13.34 2.65 1.20
C ASP A 57 13.63 3.65 2.32
N GLU A 58 12.57 4.15 2.95
CA GLU A 58 12.67 5.06 4.10
C GLU A 58 12.69 4.31 5.44
N SER A 59 12.50 2.99 5.41
CA SER A 59 12.55 2.18 6.63
C SER A 59 13.96 2.06 7.18
N THR A 60 14.07 2.10 8.51
CA THR A 60 15.34 1.86 9.19
C THR A 60 15.80 0.42 8.95
N GLY A 61 17.03 0.25 8.45
CA GLY A 61 17.67 -1.06 8.29
C GLY A 61 17.49 -1.72 6.91
N GLY A 62 16.90 -1.04 5.92
CA GLY A 62 16.82 -1.52 4.53
C GLY A 62 15.97 -2.78 4.41
N GLN A 63 14.72 -2.71 4.90
CA GLN A 63 13.84 -3.89 4.95
C GLN A 63 13.60 -4.49 3.56
N ARG A 64 13.51 -3.65 2.52
CA ARG A 64 13.34 -4.13 1.14
C ARG A 64 14.52 -4.99 0.70
N ASP A 65 15.75 -4.54 0.95
CA ASP A 65 16.96 -5.31 0.64
C ASP A 65 17.02 -6.63 1.43
N GLN A 66 16.61 -6.61 2.70
CA GLN A 66 16.54 -7.84 3.51
C GLN A 66 15.54 -8.85 2.94
N LEU A 67 14.39 -8.39 2.45
CA LEU A 67 13.39 -9.26 1.81
C LEU A 67 13.92 -9.87 0.52
N ILE A 68 14.62 -9.10 -0.31
CA ILE A 68 15.31 -9.61 -1.50
C ILE A 68 16.39 -10.64 -1.13
N GLY A 69 17.17 -10.36 -0.08
CA GLY A 69 18.16 -11.28 0.44
C GLY A 69 17.54 -12.61 0.88
N ARG A 70 16.42 -12.55 1.63
CA ARG A 70 15.67 -13.75 2.05
C ARG A 70 15.10 -14.51 0.87
N TRP A 71 14.53 -13.82 -0.13
CA TRP A 71 14.05 -14.44 -1.36
C TRP A 71 15.16 -15.24 -2.06
N ASN A 72 16.31 -14.60 -2.27
CA ASN A 72 17.46 -15.21 -2.93
C ASN A 72 18.05 -16.39 -2.14
N ALA A 73 17.87 -16.42 -0.82
CA ALA A 73 18.33 -17.51 0.04
C ALA A 73 17.40 -18.73 0.06
N MET A 74 16.11 -18.59 -0.31
CA MET A 74 15.14 -19.69 -0.28
C MET A 74 15.40 -20.81 -1.30
N GLY A 75 16.28 -20.61 -2.28
CA GLY A 75 16.66 -21.62 -3.28
C GLY A 75 15.48 -22.15 -4.10
N GLY A 76 15.53 -23.42 -4.52
CA GLY A 76 14.40 -24.12 -5.14
C GLY A 76 14.10 -23.75 -6.60
N GLY A 77 15.13 -23.42 -7.39
CA GLY A 77 14.98 -23.07 -8.80
C GLY A 77 14.34 -21.70 -9.08
N ARG A 78 14.12 -20.90 -8.02
CA ARG A 78 13.60 -19.53 -8.11
C ARG A 78 14.60 -18.62 -8.84
N PRO A 79 14.12 -17.64 -9.64
CA PRO A 79 14.98 -16.65 -10.22
C PRO A 79 15.54 -15.77 -9.11
N ARG A 80 16.80 -15.34 -9.26
CA ARG A 80 17.33 -14.31 -8.38
C ARG A 80 16.54 -13.03 -8.57
N ALA A 81 16.27 -12.33 -7.48
CA ALA A 81 15.65 -11.03 -7.50
C ALA A 81 16.67 -9.93 -7.24
N ARG A 82 16.51 -8.79 -7.91
CA ARG A 82 17.29 -7.58 -7.71
C ARG A 82 16.37 -6.38 -7.60
N LEU A 83 16.66 -5.54 -6.61
CA LEU A 83 15.98 -4.27 -6.41
C LEU A 83 16.70 -3.16 -7.19
N GLU A 84 15.98 -2.44 -8.04
CA GLU A 84 16.41 -1.17 -8.61
C GLU A 84 15.70 -0.04 -7.88
N ILE A 85 16.50 0.86 -7.30
CA ILE A 85 15.98 2.06 -6.64
C ILE A 85 15.98 3.21 -7.63
N VAL A 86 14.83 3.86 -7.78
CA VAL A 86 14.72 5.14 -8.46
C VAL A 86 14.93 6.26 -7.44
N ASP A 87 16.08 6.91 -7.53
CA ASP A 87 16.39 8.07 -6.71
C ASP A 87 15.65 9.32 -7.20
N GLY A 88 15.17 10.12 -6.24
CA GLY A 88 14.51 11.40 -6.47
C GLY A 88 13.13 11.49 -5.81
N ASP A 89 12.48 12.62 -6.04
CA ASP A 89 11.10 12.86 -5.59
C ASP A 89 10.08 11.96 -6.33
N THR A 90 8.84 11.99 -5.86
CA THR A 90 7.72 11.20 -6.40
C THR A 90 7.47 11.46 -7.89
N ASN A 91 7.67 12.69 -8.37
CA ASN A 91 7.50 13.04 -9.78
C ASN A 91 8.56 12.38 -10.66
N ARG A 92 9.82 12.43 -10.24
CA ARG A 92 10.93 11.77 -10.95
C ARG A 92 10.78 10.25 -10.92
N GLN A 93 10.38 9.70 -9.77
CA GLN A 93 10.10 8.26 -9.64
C GLN A 93 9.02 7.82 -10.63
N ARG A 94 7.88 8.52 -10.65
CA ARG A 94 6.79 8.26 -11.61
C ARG A 94 7.28 8.31 -13.05
N ALA A 95 8.03 9.36 -13.44
CA ALA A 95 8.50 9.52 -14.81
C ALA A 95 9.41 8.37 -15.27
N GLU A 96 10.35 7.94 -14.41
CA GLU A 96 11.22 6.80 -14.71
C GLU A 96 10.42 5.49 -14.77
N MET A 97 9.50 5.25 -13.84
CA MET A 97 8.66 4.04 -13.86
C MET A 97 7.81 3.95 -15.14
N VAL A 98 7.20 5.06 -15.57
CA VAL A 98 6.42 5.13 -16.82
C VAL A 98 7.32 4.86 -18.03
N LYS A 99 8.50 5.50 -18.09
CA LYS A 99 9.48 5.27 -19.16
C LYS A 99 9.85 3.78 -19.26
N ARG A 100 10.18 3.15 -18.12
CA ARG A 100 10.49 1.71 -18.07
C ARG A 100 9.32 0.85 -18.53
N ALA A 101 8.10 1.21 -18.15
CA ALA A 101 6.89 0.48 -18.54
C ALA A 101 6.57 0.60 -20.04
N GLN A 102 7.02 1.67 -20.70
CA GLN A 102 6.91 1.85 -22.14
C GLN A 102 7.96 1.07 -22.94
N GLY A 103 8.86 0.34 -22.26
CA GLY A 103 9.90 -0.47 -22.88
C GLY A 103 11.26 0.22 -23.02
N ASP A 104 11.39 1.46 -22.53
CA ASP A 104 12.64 2.20 -22.57
C ASP A 104 13.50 1.88 -21.34
N GLY A 105 14.60 1.15 -21.54
CA GLY A 105 15.60 0.84 -20.50
C GLY A 105 15.65 -0.64 -20.12
N VAL A 106 16.17 -0.96 -18.93
CA VAL A 106 16.20 -2.34 -18.42
C VAL A 106 14.77 -2.78 -18.13
N ARG A 107 14.40 -3.96 -18.64
CA ARG A 107 13.10 -4.60 -18.40
C ARG A 107 12.86 -4.72 -16.88
N VAL A 108 11.69 -4.29 -16.45
CA VAL A 108 11.20 -4.40 -15.07
C VAL A 108 10.08 -5.44 -15.04
N ASP A 109 10.11 -6.33 -14.06
CA ASP A 109 9.10 -7.38 -13.91
C ASP A 109 8.07 -7.02 -12.85
N ILE A 110 8.49 -6.33 -11.79
CA ILE A 110 7.62 -5.91 -10.68
C ILE A 110 7.86 -4.43 -10.37
N TYR A 111 6.77 -3.67 -10.26
CA TYR A 111 6.81 -2.29 -9.79
C TYR A 111 6.28 -2.22 -8.36
N ASN A 112 7.07 -1.66 -7.44
CA ASN A 112 6.58 -1.20 -6.16
C ASN A 112 5.97 0.20 -6.35
N LEU A 113 4.65 0.25 -6.53
CA LEU A 113 3.92 1.45 -6.91
C LEU A 113 3.32 2.16 -5.69
N ASP A 114 3.33 3.48 -5.74
CA ASP A 114 2.47 4.29 -4.89
C ASP A 114 1.00 4.06 -5.28
N VAL A 115 0.11 4.08 -4.28
CA VAL A 115 -1.33 3.92 -4.46
C VAL A 115 -1.91 4.93 -5.45
N ILE A 116 -1.37 6.15 -5.52
CA ILE A 116 -1.84 7.17 -6.45
C ILE A 116 -1.52 6.85 -7.92
N LEU A 117 -0.51 6.00 -8.17
CA LEU A 117 -0.09 5.60 -9.53
C LEU A 117 -0.85 4.38 -10.06
N MET A 118 -1.55 3.65 -9.18
CA MET A 118 -2.25 2.41 -9.54
C MET A 118 -3.22 2.60 -10.71
N GLU A 119 -4.05 3.66 -10.65
CA GLU A 119 -5.05 3.90 -11.69
C GLU A 119 -4.42 4.26 -13.04
N GLU A 120 -3.35 5.05 -13.03
CA GLU A 120 -2.61 5.38 -14.24
C GLU A 120 -2.00 4.12 -14.87
N PHE A 121 -1.25 3.34 -14.09
CA PHE A 121 -0.55 2.16 -14.59
C PHE A 121 -1.53 1.10 -15.11
N ARG A 122 -2.69 0.97 -14.47
CA ARG A 122 -3.79 0.13 -14.94
C ARG A 122 -4.36 0.64 -16.27
N ARG A 123 -4.71 1.93 -16.33
CA ARG A 123 -5.36 2.54 -17.50
C ARG A 123 -4.48 2.48 -18.75
N PHE A 124 -3.18 2.69 -18.60
CA PHE A 124 -2.20 2.63 -19.70
C PHE A 124 -1.60 1.23 -19.91
N LYS A 125 -2.07 0.21 -19.18
CA LYS A 125 -1.64 -1.20 -19.31
C LYS A 125 -0.15 -1.42 -19.05
N TYR A 126 0.44 -0.61 -18.17
CA TYR A 126 1.81 -0.78 -17.68
C TYR A 126 1.94 -1.93 -16.69
N ILE A 127 0.86 -2.27 -15.99
CA ILE A 127 0.74 -3.47 -15.17
C ILE A 127 -0.35 -4.38 -15.73
N ARG A 128 -0.25 -5.67 -15.41
CA ARG A 128 -1.27 -6.67 -15.75
C ARG A 128 -2.09 -7.03 -14.52
N ARG A 129 -3.33 -7.44 -14.75
CA ARG A 129 -4.18 -8.03 -13.73
C ARG A 129 -3.50 -9.25 -13.11
N LEU A 130 -3.59 -9.39 -11.79
CA LEU A 130 -3.16 -10.60 -11.11
C LEU A 130 -4.13 -11.75 -11.40
N ASP A 131 -3.59 -12.95 -11.50
CA ASP A 131 -4.44 -14.14 -11.54
C ASP A 131 -5.02 -14.37 -10.14
N ASP A 132 -6.35 -14.37 -10.04
CA ASP A 132 -7.06 -14.52 -8.77
C ASP A 132 -6.73 -15.86 -8.10
N HIS A 133 -6.34 -16.88 -8.88
CA HIS A 133 -5.92 -18.19 -8.37
C HIS A 133 -4.57 -18.15 -7.63
N LEU A 134 -3.72 -17.16 -7.92
CA LEU A 134 -2.43 -16.98 -7.24
C LEU A 134 -2.55 -16.25 -5.90
N VAL A 135 -3.69 -15.59 -5.65
CA VAL A 135 -3.96 -14.84 -4.42
C VAL A 135 -4.98 -15.61 -3.58
N THR A 136 -4.52 -16.67 -2.94
CA THR A 136 -5.38 -17.60 -2.19
C THR A 136 -5.82 -17.10 -0.82
N ASP A 137 -5.12 -16.10 -0.28
CA ASP A 137 -5.36 -15.58 1.08
C ASP A 137 -5.53 -14.05 1.09
N ARG A 138 -6.63 -13.59 0.49
CA ARG A 138 -7.02 -12.17 0.58
C ARG A 138 -7.36 -11.74 2.00
N GLY A 139 -7.79 -12.69 2.86
CA GLY A 139 -8.19 -12.42 4.24
C GLY A 139 -7.04 -11.96 5.13
N SER A 140 -5.80 -12.31 4.78
CA SER A 140 -4.60 -11.83 5.47
C SER A 140 -4.22 -10.38 5.18
N PHE A 141 -4.89 -9.70 4.24
CA PHE A 141 -4.66 -8.28 3.97
C PHE A 141 -5.68 -7.40 4.70
N LEU A 142 -5.25 -6.18 5.04
CA LEU A 142 -6.19 -5.15 5.49
C LEU A 142 -7.15 -4.80 4.35
N ARG A 143 -8.46 -4.79 4.64
CA ARG A 143 -9.52 -4.61 3.63
C ARG A 143 -9.36 -3.33 2.80
N ASN A 144 -9.09 -2.19 3.44
CA ASN A 144 -9.02 -0.92 2.73
C ASN A 144 -7.77 -0.80 1.84
N PRO A 145 -6.55 -1.15 2.30
CA PRO A 145 -5.39 -1.27 1.42
C PRO A 145 -5.59 -2.25 0.27
N LEU A 146 -6.21 -3.42 0.52
CA LEU A 146 -6.47 -4.37 -0.57
C LEU A 146 -7.39 -3.77 -1.65
N ARG A 147 -8.43 -3.02 -1.24
CA ARG A 147 -9.35 -2.34 -2.17
C ARG A 147 -8.65 -1.33 -3.09
N THR A 148 -7.54 -0.71 -2.68
CA THR A 148 -6.81 0.23 -3.55
C THR A 148 -6.04 -0.49 -4.66
N CYS A 149 -5.84 -1.80 -4.54
CA CYS A 149 -5.26 -2.65 -5.57
C CYS A 149 -6.32 -3.27 -6.50
N GLU A 150 -7.61 -3.01 -6.28
CA GLU A 150 -8.73 -3.54 -7.06
C GLU A 150 -9.24 -2.52 -8.09
N ASP A 151 -9.74 -3.01 -9.23
CA ASP A 151 -10.55 -2.18 -10.12
C ASP A 151 -12.01 -2.07 -9.66
N SER A 152 -12.82 -1.28 -10.38
CA SER A 152 -14.24 -1.10 -10.09
C SER A 152 -15.08 -2.38 -10.13
N SER A 153 -14.55 -3.49 -10.67
CA SER A 153 -15.18 -4.81 -10.66
C SER A 153 -14.67 -5.74 -9.56
N GLY A 154 -13.77 -5.27 -8.69
CA GLY A 154 -13.18 -6.04 -7.59
C GLY A 154 -12.02 -6.96 -8.02
N LYS A 155 -11.47 -6.78 -9.22
CA LYS A 155 -10.35 -7.59 -9.72
C LYS A 155 -9.01 -6.99 -9.28
N LEU A 156 -8.07 -7.82 -8.84
CA LEU A 156 -6.77 -7.37 -8.35
C LEU A 156 -5.78 -7.07 -9.47
N TRP A 157 -5.08 -5.96 -9.33
CA TRP A 157 -3.99 -5.51 -10.21
C TRP A 157 -2.65 -5.42 -9.48
N ALA A 158 -2.66 -5.43 -8.15
CA ALA A 158 -1.48 -5.45 -7.29
C ALA A 158 -1.82 -6.14 -5.95
N LEU A 159 -0.82 -6.24 -5.07
CA LEU A 159 -1.00 -6.61 -3.67
C LEU A 159 -0.41 -5.52 -2.77
N PRO A 160 -1.03 -5.19 -1.64
CA PRO A 160 -0.45 -4.26 -0.67
C PRO A 160 0.89 -4.80 -0.17
N PHE A 161 1.97 -4.05 -0.39
CA PHE A 161 3.30 -4.40 0.11
C PHE A 161 3.54 -3.83 1.52
N ASN A 162 3.22 -2.55 1.68
CA ASN A 162 3.10 -1.86 2.96
C ASN A 162 1.90 -0.90 2.88
N THR A 163 1.38 -0.52 4.04
CA THR A 163 0.34 0.51 4.14
C THR A 163 0.74 1.44 5.26
N ASP A 164 0.62 2.73 4.99
CA ASP A 164 0.73 3.75 6.02
C ASP A 164 -0.66 4.26 6.36
N ALA A 165 -0.90 4.40 7.65
CA ALA A 165 -2.05 5.11 8.18
C ALA A 165 -1.49 6.17 9.12
N GLY A 166 -2.06 7.38 9.08
CA GLY A 166 -1.69 8.37 10.07
C GLY A 166 -1.95 7.79 11.47
N LEU A 167 -0.97 7.96 12.36
CA LEU A 167 -1.11 7.60 13.76
C LEU A 167 -0.98 8.85 14.63
N LEU A 168 -1.72 8.84 15.74
CA LEU A 168 -1.53 9.77 16.84
C LEU A 168 -0.71 9.07 17.93
N TYR A 169 0.54 9.50 18.07
CA TYR A 169 1.44 9.15 19.16
C TYR A 169 1.13 10.05 20.36
N TYR A 170 1.12 9.48 21.56
CA TYR A 170 0.89 10.26 22.78
C TYR A 170 1.65 9.70 23.97
N ARG A 171 2.04 10.59 24.88
CA ARG A 171 2.78 10.26 26.11
C ARG A 171 1.88 9.66 27.18
N ASP A 172 2.01 8.36 27.42
CA ASP A 172 1.20 7.63 28.40
C ASP A 172 1.38 8.18 29.81
N ASP A 173 2.59 8.64 30.13
CA ASP A 173 2.91 9.20 31.45
C ASP A 173 2.21 10.55 31.71
N LEU A 174 1.75 11.24 30.65
CA LEU A 174 1.02 12.51 30.75
C LEU A 174 -0.50 12.33 30.56
N THR A 175 -0.92 11.43 29.68
CA THR A 175 -2.32 11.29 29.28
C THR A 175 -3.04 10.14 29.96
N GLY A 176 -2.30 9.14 30.44
CA GLY A 176 -2.81 7.78 30.67
C GLY A 176 -3.17 7.07 29.35
N PRO A 177 -3.67 5.82 29.43
CA PRO A 177 -4.13 5.09 28.24
C PRO A 177 -5.38 5.76 27.65
N ALA A 178 -5.20 6.51 26.57
CA ALA A 178 -6.26 7.31 25.97
C ALA A 178 -7.01 6.54 24.87
N ALA A 179 -8.12 5.89 25.23
CA ALA A 179 -8.90 5.07 24.31
C ALA A 179 -9.71 5.85 23.24
N THR A 180 -9.77 7.18 23.27
CA THR A 180 -10.76 7.95 22.48
C THR A 180 -10.28 9.32 21.97
N LEU A 181 -9.16 9.36 21.26
CA LEU A 181 -8.65 10.58 20.59
C LEU A 181 -9.06 10.67 19.11
N ASN A 182 -10.26 10.18 18.77
CA ASN A 182 -10.74 10.01 17.40
C ASN A 182 -11.47 11.24 16.80
N SER A 183 -11.53 12.36 17.52
CA SER A 183 -12.14 13.62 17.05
C SER A 183 -11.31 14.85 17.44
N LEU A 184 -11.47 15.97 16.71
CA LEU A 184 -10.78 17.23 17.05
C LEU A 184 -11.12 17.73 18.47
N PRO A 185 -12.39 17.72 18.94
CA PRO A 185 -12.71 18.15 20.30
C PRO A 185 -12.07 17.26 21.36
N ALA A 186 -12.08 15.94 21.17
CA ALA A 186 -11.46 15.01 22.11
C ALA A 186 -9.94 15.24 22.22
N LEU A 187 -9.25 15.46 21.10
CA LEU A 187 -7.83 15.82 21.16
C LEU A 187 -7.63 17.19 21.83
N GLY A 188 -8.43 18.20 21.49
CA GLY A 188 -8.32 19.52 22.09
C GLY A 188 -8.44 19.47 23.61
N ALA A 189 -9.41 18.69 24.13
CA ALA A 189 -9.58 18.48 25.55
C ALA A 189 -8.38 17.74 26.19
N ALA A 190 -7.85 16.72 25.51
CA ALA A 190 -6.68 15.99 26.00
C ALA A 190 -5.41 16.86 26.02
N ILE A 191 -5.20 17.68 24.99
CA ILE A 191 -4.13 18.69 24.95
C ILE A 191 -4.27 19.67 26.12
N GLY A 192 -5.47 20.23 26.32
CA GLY A 192 -5.73 21.17 27.43
C GLY A 192 -5.39 20.55 28.78
N LYS A 193 -5.89 19.33 29.05
CA LYS A 193 -5.61 18.61 30.30
C LYS A 193 -4.11 18.42 30.56
N VAL A 194 -3.34 18.06 29.53
CA VAL A 194 -1.89 17.87 29.68
C VAL A 194 -1.19 19.20 29.92
N LEU A 195 -1.55 20.25 29.20
CA LEU A 195 -0.97 21.58 29.37
C LEU A 195 -1.28 22.18 30.74
N ASP A 196 -2.48 21.93 31.28
CA ASP A 196 -2.89 22.37 32.62
C ASP A 196 -2.24 21.58 33.76
N SER A 197 -1.65 20.41 33.47
CA SER A 197 -0.99 19.57 34.48
C SER A 197 0.34 20.12 34.99
N GLY A 198 0.87 21.19 34.35
CA GLY A 198 2.18 21.75 34.65
C GLY A 198 3.36 20.99 34.04
N ALA A 199 3.08 20.06 33.10
CA ALA A 199 4.12 19.38 32.34
C ALA A 199 5.00 20.38 31.60
N SER A 200 6.32 20.19 31.66
CA SER A 200 7.30 21.05 30.98
C SER A 200 7.34 20.75 29.48
N LEU A 201 6.33 21.21 28.76
CA LEU A 201 6.15 21.05 27.32
C LEU A 201 6.30 22.40 26.61
N SER A 202 6.83 22.37 25.40
CA SER A 202 6.83 23.54 24.51
C SER A 202 5.47 23.75 23.85
N ALA A 203 4.75 22.66 23.54
CA ALA A 203 3.37 22.70 23.06
C ALA A 203 2.64 21.39 23.33
N GLY A 204 1.31 21.36 23.13
CA GLY A 204 0.52 20.14 23.25
C GLY A 204 0.77 19.15 22.12
N TYR A 205 0.90 19.63 20.88
CA TYR A 205 0.88 18.83 19.66
C TYR A 205 1.91 19.29 18.63
N ALA A 206 2.41 18.36 17.80
CA ALA A 206 3.04 18.70 16.53
C ALA A 206 2.60 17.76 15.40
N GLY A 207 2.71 18.25 14.17
CA GLY A 207 2.47 17.51 12.93
C GLY A 207 3.28 18.11 11.78
N GLN A 208 3.25 17.45 10.63
CA GLN A 208 4.01 17.87 9.44
C GLN A 208 3.28 19.02 8.74
N LEU A 209 3.69 20.26 9.01
CA LEU A 209 3.01 21.46 8.48
C LEU A 209 3.92 22.34 7.61
N LYS A 210 5.08 21.81 7.19
CA LYS A 210 5.89 22.38 6.11
C LYS A 210 5.12 22.41 4.79
N GLU A 211 5.47 23.31 3.87
CA GLU A 211 4.86 23.39 2.54
C GLU A 211 5.29 22.22 1.63
N TYR A 212 4.69 21.06 1.84
CA TYR A 212 4.84 19.83 1.04
C TYR A 212 3.61 18.92 1.23
N GLU A 213 3.63 17.72 0.67
CA GLU A 213 2.54 16.75 0.76
C GLU A 213 2.06 16.47 2.20
N GLY A 214 2.97 16.41 3.18
CA GLY A 214 2.60 16.16 4.58
C GLY A 214 1.61 17.19 5.14
N LEU A 215 1.69 18.46 4.71
CA LEU A 215 0.70 19.48 5.07
C LEU A 215 -0.67 19.17 4.47
N THR A 216 -0.72 18.76 3.20
CA THR A 216 -1.97 18.33 2.55
C THR A 216 -2.61 17.19 3.33
N VAL A 217 -1.81 16.19 3.73
CA VAL A 217 -2.33 15.06 4.51
C VAL A 217 -2.86 15.50 5.88
N ASN A 218 -2.10 16.31 6.63
CA ASN A 218 -2.54 16.83 7.93
C ASN A 218 -3.82 17.68 7.80
N ALA A 219 -3.95 18.46 6.73
CA ALA A 219 -5.14 19.25 6.43
C ALA A 219 -6.36 18.36 6.12
N LEU A 220 -6.18 17.32 5.29
CA LEU A 220 -7.23 16.36 4.97
C LEU A 220 -7.71 15.60 6.22
N GLU A 221 -6.78 15.12 7.04
CA GLU A 221 -7.11 14.48 8.32
C GLU A 221 -7.90 15.43 9.24
N ALA A 222 -7.53 16.70 9.32
CA ALA A 222 -8.28 17.69 10.10
C ALA A 222 -9.69 17.94 9.54
N ILE A 223 -9.85 18.01 8.22
CA ILE A 223 -11.15 18.13 7.54
C ILE A 223 -12.03 16.91 7.87
N TRP A 224 -11.51 15.69 7.70
CA TRP A 224 -12.25 14.46 7.98
C TRP A 224 -12.56 14.30 9.46
N ALA A 225 -11.67 14.74 10.35
CA ALA A 225 -11.89 14.74 11.79
C ALA A 225 -13.00 15.71 12.24
N ALA A 226 -13.27 16.75 11.45
CA ALA A 226 -14.39 17.67 11.62
C ALA A 226 -15.67 17.20 10.91
N GLY A 227 -15.63 16.04 10.22
CA GLY A 227 -16.76 15.50 9.45
C GLY A 227 -16.93 16.11 8.07
N GLY A 228 -15.94 16.85 7.57
CA GLY A 228 -15.93 17.40 6.21
C GLY A 228 -15.48 16.38 5.17
N GLN A 229 -15.69 16.70 3.90
CA GLN A 229 -15.23 15.92 2.76
C GLN A 229 -14.60 16.85 1.73
N VAL A 230 -13.69 16.32 0.90
CA VAL A 230 -13.10 17.05 -0.23
C VAL A 230 -13.76 16.65 -1.54
N VAL A 231 -14.09 15.37 -1.67
CA VAL A 231 -14.81 14.80 -2.83
C VAL A 231 -15.96 13.95 -2.29
N ASP A 232 -17.15 14.11 -2.87
CA ASP A 232 -18.34 13.32 -2.49
C ASP A 232 -18.34 11.94 -3.16
N GLY A 233 -19.34 11.11 -2.83
CA GLY A 233 -19.49 9.77 -3.42
C GLY A 233 -19.77 9.77 -4.94
N ASN A 234 -20.08 10.92 -5.53
CA ASN A 234 -20.31 11.09 -6.98
C ASN A 234 -19.08 11.65 -7.71
N GLY A 235 -17.98 11.92 -6.99
CA GLY A 235 -16.77 12.50 -7.58
C GLY A 235 -16.79 14.03 -7.68
N ASN A 236 -17.77 14.72 -7.09
CA ASN A 236 -17.82 16.18 -7.09
C ASN A 236 -16.92 16.75 -6.00
N VAL A 237 -16.26 17.88 -6.30
CA VAL A 237 -15.47 18.63 -5.31
C VAL A 237 -16.42 19.35 -4.34
N VAL A 238 -16.34 19.00 -3.05
CA VAL A 238 -17.24 19.48 -1.97
C VAL A 238 -16.49 20.07 -0.77
N ILE A 239 -15.24 20.48 -0.99
CA ILE A 239 -14.37 21.00 0.08
C ILE A 239 -14.90 22.29 0.74
N ASP A 240 -15.73 23.09 0.05
CA ASP A 240 -16.30 24.31 0.63
C ASP A 240 -17.51 24.00 1.52
N SER A 241 -17.25 23.38 2.67
CA SER A 241 -18.24 23.08 3.70
C SER A 241 -17.87 23.69 5.05
N PRO A 242 -18.85 23.97 5.93
CA PRO A 242 -18.58 24.42 7.30
C PRO A 242 -17.63 23.47 8.04
N GLN A 243 -17.80 22.17 7.87
CA GLN A 243 -16.98 21.14 8.52
C GLN A 243 -15.53 21.18 8.05
N ALA A 244 -15.29 21.31 6.74
CA ALA A 244 -13.93 21.46 6.24
C ALA A 244 -13.26 22.74 6.76
N ARG A 245 -14.01 23.85 6.81
CA ARG A 245 -13.54 25.11 7.40
C ARG A 245 -13.21 24.95 8.88
N ASP A 246 -13.98 24.19 9.64
CA ASP A 246 -13.74 23.95 11.07
C ASP A 246 -12.47 23.12 11.31
N GLY A 247 -12.22 22.09 10.48
CA GLY A 247 -10.98 21.33 10.51
C GLY A 247 -9.74 22.19 10.25
N LEU A 248 -9.78 23.02 9.20
CA LEU A 248 -8.69 23.94 8.86
C LEU A 248 -8.50 25.04 9.93
N LYS A 249 -9.60 25.56 10.49
CA LYS A 249 -9.55 26.54 11.58
C LYS A 249 -8.89 25.96 12.83
N TRP A 250 -9.07 24.67 13.13
CA TRP A 250 -8.40 24.03 14.26
C TRP A 250 -6.87 24.06 14.10
N LEU A 251 -6.37 23.68 12.92
CA LEU A 251 -4.93 23.77 12.61
C LEU A 251 -4.43 25.21 12.69
N ALA A 252 -5.14 26.14 12.03
CA ALA A 252 -4.76 27.55 12.00
C ALA A 252 -4.78 28.19 13.40
N ALA A 253 -5.79 27.88 14.23
CA ALA A 253 -5.89 28.37 15.59
C ALA A 253 -4.80 27.79 16.49
N GLY A 254 -4.51 26.49 16.35
CA GLY A 254 -3.47 25.83 17.15
C GLY A 254 -2.05 26.36 16.87
N LEU A 255 -1.80 26.84 15.66
CA LEU A 255 -0.53 27.48 15.24
C LEU A 255 -0.40 28.95 15.68
N ARG A 256 -1.49 29.60 16.12
CA ARG A 256 -1.38 30.96 16.65
C ARG A 256 -0.55 30.92 17.94
N LEU A 257 0.34 31.88 18.10
CA LEU A 257 1.16 32.01 19.30
C LEU A 257 0.26 32.30 20.50
N GLY A 258 0.41 31.51 21.57
CA GLY A 258 -0.37 31.63 22.80
C GLY A 258 0.24 30.84 23.95
N LYS A 259 -0.24 31.11 25.18
CA LYS A 259 0.10 30.32 26.37
C LYS A 259 -1.19 29.80 27.03
N PRO A 260 -1.34 28.48 27.19
CA PRO A 260 -0.43 27.43 26.73
C PRO A 260 -0.45 27.26 25.20
N GLN A 261 0.65 26.78 24.61
CA GLN A 261 0.78 26.61 23.16
C GLN A 261 0.17 25.27 22.72
N ILE A 262 -0.77 25.30 21.77
CA ILE A 262 -1.50 24.09 21.34
C ILE A 262 -0.66 23.29 20.33
N ILE A 263 -0.30 23.90 19.20
CA ILE A 263 0.57 23.30 18.20
C ILE A 263 1.94 23.97 18.26
N LEU A 264 3.01 23.19 18.25
CA LEU A 264 4.38 23.70 18.25
C LEU A 264 4.58 24.63 17.03
N PRO A 265 4.91 25.93 17.20
CA PRO A 265 4.98 26.89 16.10
C PRO A 265 5.94 26.48 14.98
N GLU A 266 7.04 25.82 15.36
CA GLU A 266 8.06 25.26 14.48
C GLU A 266 7.50 24.18 13.53
N SER A 267 6.32 23.62 13.82
CA SER A 267 5.64 22.64 12.94
C SER A 267 5.47 23.17 11.51
N ARG A 268 5.39 24.50 11.32
CA ARG A 268 5.35 25.16 9.99
C ARG A 268 6.58 24.86 9.11
N GLY A 269 7.67 24.40 9.71
CA GLY A 269 8.89 23.96 9.02
C GLY A 269 9.17 22.47 9.18
N PHE A 270 8.31 21.72 9.87
CA PHE A 270 8.56 20.31 10.18
C PHE A 270 8.05 19.37 9.09
N ASP A 271 8.92 18.40 8.78
CA ASP A 271 8.57 17.15 8.12
C ASP A 271 8.37 16.03 9.17
N GLU A 272 8.24 14.79 8.69
CA GLU A 272 8.11 13.58 9.51
C GLU A 272 9.20 13.47 10.58
N ARG A 273 10.44 13.74 10.19
CA ARG A 273 11.61 13.56 11.04
C ARG A 273 11.68 14.64 12.11
N ASN A 274 11.51 15.91 11.74
CA ASN A 274 11.53 16.99 12.72
C ASN A 274 10.40 16.82 13.76
N THR A 275 9.23 16.35 13.31
CA THR A 275 8.12 16.06 14.22
C THR A 275 8.48 14.93 15.21
N ALA A 276 9.10 13.85 14.73
CA ALA A 276 9.55 12.74 15.58
C ALA A 276 10.66 13.15 16.55
N GLU A 277 11.58 14.00 16.12
CA GLU A 277 12.64 14.55 16.96
C GLU A 277 12.07 15.43 18.08
N ALA A 278 11.09 16.28 17.80
CA ALA A 278 10.41 17.10 18.82
C ALA A 278 9.66 16.25 19.86
N PHE A 279 8.98 15.18 19.41
CA PHE A 279 8.35 14.23 20.32
C PHE A 279 9.39 13.52 21.18
N ALA A 280 10.47 13.01 20.57
CA ALA A 280 11.52 12.29 21.28
C ALA A 280 12.26 13.16 22.31
N ALA A 281 12.43 14.46 22.01
CA ALA A 281 12.97 15.45 22.92
C ALA A 281 12.01 15.80 24.08
N GLY A 282 10.80 15.23 24.12
CA GLY A 282 9.81 15.49 25.16
C GLY A 282 9.16 16.87 25.08
N GLN A 283 9.28 17.58 23.95
CA GLN A 283 8.77 18.94 23.78
C GLN A 283 7.24 19.01 23.63
N ILE A 284 6.63 17.90 23.23
CA ILE A 284 5.20 17.79 22.91
C ILE A 284 4.59 16.54 23.55
N ALA A 285 3.29 16.60 23.85
CA ALA A 285 2.56 15.45 24.41
C ALA A 285 1.95 14.56 23.33
N PHE A 286 1.58 15.15 22.19
CA PHE A 286 0.93 14.47 21.07
C PHE A 286 1.70 14.71 19.77
N MET A 287 1.82 13.69 18.94
CA MET A 287 2.43 13.79 17.63
C MET A 287 1.57 13.05 16.60
N ARG A 288 1.29 13.68 15.47
CA ARG A 288 0.82 12.96 14.28
C ARG A 288 2.02 12.49 13.47
N ASN A 289 2.13 11.19 13.19
CA ASN A 289 3.18 10.65 12.32
C ASN A 289 2.81 9.27 11.77
N TRP A 290 3.69 8.69 10.96
CA TRP A 290 3.51 7.37 10.33
C TRP A 290 4.02 6.21 11.21
N PRO A 291 3.53 4.97 11.01
CA PRO A 291 3.92 3.79 11.81
C PRO A 291 5.42 3.52 11.86
N VAL A 292 6.17 3.88 10.81
CA VAL A 292 7.63 3.71 10.74
C VAL A 292 8.37 4.35 11.93
N TRP A 293 7.82 5.43 12.49
CA TRP A 293 8.44 6.14 13.63
C TRP A 293 8.28 5.42 14.96
N HIS A 294 7.40 4.43 15.07
CA HIS A 294 7.16 3.75 16.34
C HIS A 294 8.40 3.02 16.86
N ASN A 295 9.07 2.23 16.01
CA ASN A 295 10.28 1.51 16.44
C ASN A 295 11.45 2.46 16.64
N TRP A 296 11.56 3.49 15.80
CA TRP A 296 12.58 4.52 15.94
C TRP A 296 12.48 5.25 17.30
N LEU A 297 11.25 5.57 17.73
CA LEU A 297 10.97 6.21 19.02
C LEU A 297 11.27 5.28 20.20
N LYS A 298 10.86 4.00 20.14
CA LYS A 298 11.09 3.01 21.22
C LYS A 298 12.55 2.91 21.66
N GLU A 299 13.48 3.13 20.74
CA GLU A 299 14.92 3.07 21.01
C GLU A 299 15.50 4.39 21.56
N ARG A 300 14.76 5.49 21.51
CA ARG A 300 15.28 6.86 21.71
C ARG A 300 14.59 7.64 22.82
N VAL A 301 13.35 7.31 23.15
CA VAL A 301 12.61 8.02 24.21
C VAL A 301 12.84 7.38 25.56
N THR A 302 12.80 8.19 26.61
CA THR A 302 12.94 7.74 28.01
C THR A 302 11.60 7.60 28.73
N PHE A 303 10.49 7.92 28.06
CA PHE A 303 9.13 7.89 28.58
C PHE A 303 8.27 6.84 27.86
N SER A 304 7.20 6.38 28.50
CA SER A 304 6.22 5.49 27.87
C SER A 304 5.30 6.26 26.92
N PHE A 305 5.04 5.67 25.75
CA PHE A 305 4.10 6.23 24.78
C PHE A 305 3.27 5.12 24.13
N SER A 306 2.07 5.50 23.71
CA SER A 306 1.16 4.65 22.96
C SER A 306 0.74 5.32 21.66
N VAL A 307 0.09 4.54 20.80
CA VAL A 307 -0.40 4.99 19.50
C VAL A 307 -1.89 4.70 19.36
N ALA A 308 -2.61 5.63 18.75
CA ALA A 308 -3.99 5.46 18.30
C ALA A 308 -4.11 5.81 16.81
N PRO A 309 -5.13 5.32 16.09
CA PRO A 309 -5.40 5.79 14.73
C PRO A 309 -5.49 7.32 14.67
N SER A 310 -4.95 7.93 13.61
CA SER A 310 -5.18 9.36 13.37
C SER A 310 -6.67 9.61 13.12
N ARG A 311 -7.08 10.84 13.37
CA ARG A 311 -8.50 11.24 13.34
C ARG A 311 -9.02 11.21 11.90
N GLY A 312 -10.25 10.74 11.73
CA GLY A 312 -10.95 10.71 10.45
C GLY A 312 -11.54 9.33 10.12
N ARG A 313 -12.81 9.28 9.74
CA ARG A 313 -13.36 8.10 9.07
C ARG A 313 -12.88 8.15 7.62
N VAL A 314 -12.02 7.22 7.23
CA VAL A 314 -11.92 6.82 5.83
C VAL A 314 -13.10 5.88 5.60
N SER A 315 -14.25 6.43 5.18
CA SER A 315 -15.38 5.65 4.67
C SER A 315 -15.07 5.12 3.29
#